data_AF-A0A4Z0A902-F1
#
_entry.id   AF-A0A4Z0A902-F1
#
_cell.length_a   1.000
_cell.length_b   1.000
_cell.length_c   1.000
_cell.angle_alpha   90.00
_cell.angle_beta   90.00
_cell.angle_gamma   90.00
#
_symmetry.space_group_name_H-M   'P 1'
#
loop_
_entity.id
_entity.type
_entity.pdbx_description
1 polymer ?
#
loop_
_entity_poly.entity_id
_entity_poly.type
_entity_poly.pdbx_seq_one_letter_code
_entity_poly.pdbx_strand_id
1 'polypeptide(L)'
;MASPYDSQEKRSLLPKASPNGKYALVIHGGAFASFKEAVIKTPGREDEYKAALSKALLAGYAVLQDGGEAMDAAVAAVMIMENNPLFNSGKGAVFNAEGKNELETSIMLSKPPASHPHIPATRKGL
;
A
#
# COMPACT_ATOMS: atom_id res chain seq x y z
N MET A 1 -31.36 -16.82 6.77
CA MET A 1 -31.03 -15.40 6.99
C MET A 1 -29.86 -15.05 6.08
N ALA A 2 -30.03 -14.04 5.23
CA ALA A 2 -29.01 -13.63 4.26
C ALA A 2 -27.80 -13.00 4.98
N SER A 3 -26.62 -13.24 4.42
CA SER A 3 -25.35 -12.71 4.90
C SER A 3 -25.34 -11.17 4.87
N PRO A 4 -24.99 -10.46 5.95
CA PRO A 4 -25.01 -8.99 6.01
C PRO A 4 -23.86 -8.32 5.22
N TYR A 5 -23.07 -9.10 4.47
CA TYR A 5 -21.99 -8.55 3.66
C TYR A 5 -22.57 -7.88 2.42
N ASP A 6 -22.59 -6.55 2.45
CA ASP A 6 -22.79 -5.74 1.25
C ASP A 6 -21.72 -6.10 0.21
N SER A 7 -22.19 -6.58 -0.95
CA SER A 7 -21.37 -6.99 -2.09
C SER A 7 -20.47 -5.89 -2.67
N GLN A 8 -20.63 -4.63 -2.21
CA GLN A 8 -19.89 -3.47 -2.69
C GLN A 8 -18.44 -3.37 -2.17
N GLU A 9 -18.09 -4.00 -1.04
CA GLU A 9 -16.72 -3.92 -0.48
C GLU A 9 -15.65 -4.56 -1.39
N LYS A 10 -16.04 -5.49 -2.27
CA LYS A 10 -15.13 -6.18 -3.20
C LYS A 10 -14.99 -5.46 -4.55
N ARG A 11 -15.49 -4.23 -4.67
CA ARG A 11 -15.42 -3.48 -5.92
C ARG A 11 -14.00 -2.91 -6.09
N SER A 12 -13.43 -3.12 -7.28
CA SER A 12 -12.16 -2.52 -7.66
C SER A 12 -12.21 -1.00 -7.47
N LEU A 13 -11.25 -0.46 -6.71
CA LEU A 13 -10.99 0.98 -6.60
C LEU A 13 -10.32 1.53 -7.87
N LEU A 14 -9.89 0.65 -8.77
CA LEU A 14 -9.22 0.98 -10.03
C LEU A 14 -10.19 0.97 -11.22
N PRO A 15 -9.95 1.83 -12.24
CA PRO A 15 -10.57 1.71 -13.56
C PRO A 15 -10.33 0.34 -14.20
N LYS A 16 -11.20 -0.08 -15.13
CA LYS A 16 -11.06 -1.35 -15.87
C LYS A 16 -9.82 -1.27 -16.80
N ALA A 17 -8.89 -2.21 -16.66
CA ALA A 17 -7.58 -2.18 -17.35
C ALA A 17 -7.64 -2.42 -18.88
N SER A 18 -6.62 -1.91 -19.60
CA SER A 18 -6.38 -2.02 -21.05
C SER A 18 -5.37 -3.16 -21.38
N PRO A 19 -5.32 -3.73 -22.61
CA PRO A 19 -4.82 -5.09 -22.87
C PRO A 19 -3.31 -5.36 -22.78
N ASN A 20 -2.43 -4.35 -22.75
CA ASN A 20 -0.99 -4.56 -23.00
C ASN A 20 -0.11 -4.67 -21.74
N GLY A 21 -0.57 -5.47 -20.79
CA GLY A 21 0.21 -5.91 -19.62
C GLY A 21 -0.72 -6.30 -18.48
N LYS A 22 -0.75 -7.57 -18.11
CA LYS A 22 -1.52 -8.02 -16.94
C LYS A 22 -0.70 -7.77 -15.67
N TYR A 23 -0.72 -6.56 -15.15
CA TYR A 23 -0.21 -6.26 -13.82
C TYR A 23 -1.34 -6.21 -12.79
N ALA A 24 -1.03 -6.63 -11.58
CA ALA A 24 -1.88 -6.49 -10.41
C ALA A 24 -1.07 -5.80 -9.31
N LEU A 25 -1.61 -4.70 -8.77
CA LEU A 25 -1.04 -4.00 -7.64
C LEU A 25 -2.01 -4.14 -6.46
N VAL A 26 -1.48 -4.56 -5.31
CA VAL A 26 -2.23 -4.71 -4.06
C VAL A 26 -1.49 -3.95 -2.98
N ILE A 27 -2.24 -3.23 -2.14
CA ILE A 27 -1.71 -2.46 -1.01
C ILE A 27 -2.53 -2.76 0.25
N HIS A 28 -1.96 -2.55 1.44
CA HIS A 28 -2.68 -2.60 2.71
C HIS A 28 -2.24 -1.50 3.67
N GLY A 29 -3.16 -0.98 4.47
CA GLY A 29 -2.89 0.02 5.52
C GLY A 29 -2.57 -0.56 6.91
N GLY A 30 -2.48 -1.89 7.01
CA GLY A 30 -2.34 -2.62 8.27
C GLY A 30 -3.62 -3.40 8.61
N ALA A 31 -3.50 -4.42 9.45
CA ALA A 31 -4.62 -5.25 9.89
C ALA A 31 -4.63 -5.36 11.41
N PHE A 32 -5.77 -5.10 12.03
CA PHE A 32 -5.95 -5.28 13.47
C PHE A 32 -7.39 -5.65 13.83
N ALA A 33 -7.53 -6.52 14.82
CA ALA A 33 -8.79 -7.21 15.14
C ALA A 33 -9.96 -6.25 15.41
N SER A 34 -9.70 -5.14 16.09
CA SER A 34 -10.73 -4.17 16.49
C SER A 34 -10.83 -2.94 15.60
N PHE A 35 -10.27 -2.94 14.37
CA PHE A 35 -10.33 -1.76 13.48
C PHE A 35 -11.76 -1.30 13.19
N LYS A 36 -12.65 -2.26 12.92
CA LYS A 36 -14.06 -1.97 12.65
C LYS A 36 -14.74 -1.31 13.85
N GLU A 37 -14.42 -1.75 15.06
CA GLU A 37 -15.05 -1.26 16.28
C GLU A 37 -14.45 0.06 16.78
N ALA A 38 -13.13 0.20 16.68
CA ALA A 38 -12.38 1.32 17.26
C ALA A 38 -12.25 2.52 16.31
N VAL A 39 -12.31 2.29 14.99
CA VAL A 39 -12.02 3.34 13.99
C VAL A 39 -13.20 3.56 13.05
N ILE A 40 -13.74 2.49 12.46
CA ILE A 40 -14.79 2.61 11.43
C ILE A 40 -16.15 3.06 11.99
N LYS A 41 -16.41 2.84 13.29
CA LYS A 41 -17.65 3.33 13.93
C LYS A 41 -17.73 4.85 14.01
N THR A 42 -16.63 5.57 13.85
CA THR A 42 -16.66 7.04 13.73
C THR A 42 -17.14 7.42 12.33
N PRO A 43 -18.22 8.22 12.20
CA PRO A 43 -18.73 8.64 10.89
C PRO A 43 -17.65 9.30 10.04
N GLY A 44 -17.58 8.92 8.76
CA GLY A 44 -16.62 9.47 7.79
C GLY A 44 -15.21 8.86 7.83
N ARG A 45 -14.82 8.14 8.90
CA ARG A 45 -13.48 7.52 8.98
C ARG A 45 -13.27 6.48 7.90
N GLU A 46 -14.26 5.65 7.62
CA GLU A 46 -14.13 4.64 6.56
C GLU A 46 -13.84 5.26 5.20
N ASP A 47 -14.53 6.35 4.88
CA ASP A 47 -14.36 7.07 3.62
C ASP A 47 -13.00 7.76 3.54
N GLU A 48 -12.50 8.32 4.65
CA GLU A 48 -11.13 8.84 4.74
C GLU A 48 -10.08 7.76 4.44
N TYR A 49 -10.21 6.58 5.05
CA TYR A 49 -9.30 5.45 4.80
C TYR A 49 -9.40 4.94 3.35
N LYS A 50 -10.61 4.82 2.81
CA LYS A 50 -10.82 4.40 1.41
C LYS A 50 -10.25 5.43 0.43
N ALA A 51 -10.43 6.71 0.68
CA ALA A 51 -9.86 7.78 -0.14
C ALA A 51 -8.33 7.78 -0.09
N ALA A 52 -7.76 7.61 1.11
CA ALA A 52 -6.32 7.50 1.32
C ALA A 52 -5.71 6.28 0.60
N LEU A 53 -6.33 5.10 0.73
CA LEU A 53 -5.92 3.87 0.03
C LEU A 53 -6.08 4.04 -1.49
N SER A 54 -7.17 4.63 -1.96
CA SER A 54 -7.39 4.89 -3.38
C SER A 54 -6.30 5.80 -3.94
N LYS A 55 -5.92 6.87 -3.22
CA LYS A 55 -4.83 7.76 -3.63
C LYS A 55 -3.49 7.05 -3.72
N ALA A 56 -3.16 6.20 -2.74
CA ALA A 56 -1.93 5.41 -2.75
C ALA A 56 -1.90 4.41 -3.90
N LEU A 57 -3.01 3.69 -4.11
CA LEU A 57 -3.12 2.69 -5.15
C LEU A 57 -3.02 3.32 -6.54
N LEU A 58 -3.68 4.46 -6.76
CA LEU A 58 -3.63 5.20 -8.03
C LEU A 58 -2.22 5.73 -8.32
N ALA A 59 -1.47 6.17 -7.31
CA ALA A 59 -0.08 6.62 -7.49
C ALA A 59 0.82 5.49 -8.01
N GLY A 60 0.74 4.30 -7.40
CA GLY A 60 1.49 3.13 -7.90
C GLY A 60 0.99 2.64 -9.26
N TYR A 61 -0.33 2.70 -9.49
CA TYR A 61 -0.92 2.29 -10.77
C TYR A 61 -0.49 3.19 -11.93
N ALA A 62 -0.38 4.50 -11.71
CA ALA A 62 0.12 5.45 -12.71
C ALA A 62 1.54 5.08 -13.19
N VAL A 63 2.43 4.70 -12.26
CA VAL A 63 3.78 4.23 -12.61
C VAL A 63 3.73 3.01 -13.55
N LEU A 64 2.87 2.04 -13.27
CA LEU A 64 2.71 0.85 -14.11
C LEU A 64 2.08 1.17 -15.48
N GLN A 65 1.13 2.12 -15.52
CA GLN A 65 0.52 2.58 -16.77
C GLN A 65 1.54 3.27 -17.68
N ASP A 66 2.48 4.00 -17.10
CA ASP A 66 3.54 4.70 -17.83
C ASP A 66 4.73 3.78 -18.19
N GLY A 67 4.62 2.48 -17.91
CA GLY A 67 5.64 1.47 -18.24
C GLY A 67 6.79 1.36 -17.23
N GLY A 68 6.63 1.92 -16.03
CA GLY A 68 7.60 1.83 -14.94
C GLY A 68 7.68 0.44 -14.30
N GLU A 69 8.68 0.24 -13.44
CA GLU A 69 8.94 -1.05 -12.81
C GLU A 69 8.05 -1.30 -11.57
N ALA A 70 7.88 -2.58 -11.21
CA ALA A 70 7.08 -2.97 -10.04
C ALA A 70 7.63 -2.39 -8.73
N MET A 71 8.96 -2.21 -8.63
CA MET A 71 9.60 -1.55 -7.48
C MET A 71 9.13 -0.10 -7.36
N ASP A 72 9.19 0.65 -8.45
CA ASP A 72 8.81 2.06 -8.48
C ASP A 72 7.32 2.24 -8.14
N ALA A 73 6.47 1.36 -8.66
CA ALA A 73 5.04 1.36 -8.35
C ALA A 73 4.76 1.10 -6.86
N ALA A 74 5.45 0.13 -6.26
CA ALA A 74 5.33 -0.17 -4.83
C ALA A 74 5.82 1.01 -3.97
N VAL A 75 6.97 1.59 -4.31
CA VAL A 75 7.54 2.76 -3.62
C VAL A 75 6.60 3.96 -3.74
N ALA A 76 6.05 4.24 -4.92
CA ALA A 76 5.09 5.34 -5.12
C ALA A 76 3.83 5.18 -4.24
N ALA A 77 3.28 3.98 -4.16
CA ALA A 77 2.14 3.72 -3.29
C ALA A 77 2.49 3.87 -1.80
N VAL A 78 3.59 3.26 -1.35
CA VAL A 78 4.04 3.31 0.06
C VAL A 78 4.36 4.75 0.48
N MET A 79 4.99 5.57 -0.37
CA MET A 79 5.28 6.98 -0.08
C MET A 79 4.00 7.78 0.19
N ILE A 80 2.90 7.53 -0.52
CA ILE A 80 1.61 8.18 -0.23
C ILE A 80 1.08 7.75 1.13
N MET A 81 1.27 6.48 1.51
CA MET A 81 0.83 5.94 2.79
C MET A 81 1.66 6.49 3.95
N GLU A 82 3.00 6.49 3.85
CA GLU A 82 3.90 7.06 4.87
C GLU A 82 3.69 8.56 5.08
N ASN A 83 3.27 9.29 4.04
CA ASN A 83 2.94 10.70 4.15
C ASN A 83 1.54 10.99 4.70
N ASN A 84 0.71 9.96 4.89
CA ASN A 84 -0.66 10.09 5.38
C ASN A 84 -0.75 9.66 6.86
N PRO A 85 -1.11 10.58 7.78
CA PRO A 85 -1.15 10.29 9.21
C PRO A 85 -2.21 9.25 9.62
N LEU A 86 -3.09 8.80 8.71
CA LEU A 86 -4.05 7.74 8.98
C LEU A 86 -3.41 6.35 9.11
N PHE A 87 -2.22 6.14 8.56
CA PHE A 87 -1.55 4.85 8.56
C PHE A 87 -0.42 4.83 9.60
N ASN A 88 -0.23 3.69 10.27
CA ASN A 88 0.90 3.48 11.16
C ASN A 88 2.19 3.24 10.34
N SER A 89 2.65 4.29 9.68
CA SER A 89 3.91 4.36 8.93
C SER A 89 4.30 5.83 8.75
N GLY A 90 5.60 6.12 8.64
CA GLY A 90 6.11 7.47 8.42
C GLY A 90 5.50 8.50 9.38
N LYS A 91 4.72 9.45 8.84
CA LYS A 91 4.09 10.55 9.58
C LYS A 91 3.01 10.12 10.57
N GLY A 92 2.40 8.95 10.38
CA GLY A 92 1.40 8.39 11.29
C GLY A 92 1.95 7.30 12.22
N ALA A 93 3.29 7.16 12.29
CA ALA A 93 3.91 6.13 13.10
C ALA A 93 3.52 6.23 14.57
N VAL A 94 3.31 5.06 15.19
CA VAL A 94 3.07 4.96 16.63
C VAL A 94 4.34 5.22 17.44
N PHE A 95 4.15 5.50 18.72
CA PHE A 95 5.25 5.71 19.65
C PHE A 95 5.66 4.39 20.33
N ASN A 96 6.96 4.25 20.58
CA ASN A 96 7.50 3.23 21.47
C ASN A 96 7.23 3.59 22.95
N ALA A 97 7.67 2.74 23.88
CA ALA A 97 7.46 2.95 25.32
C ALA A 97 8.10 4.24 25.87
N GLU A 98 9.10 4.80 25.19
CA GLU A 98 9.75 6.06 25.55
C GLU A 98 9.10 7.29 24.88
N GLY A 99 8.00 7.11 24.15
CA GLY A 99 7.35 8.19 23.43
C GLY A 99 8.08 8.63 22.17
N LYS A 100 8.93 7.77 21.57
CA LYS A 100 9.67 8.05 20.33
C LYS A 100 9.12 7.24 19.15
N ASN A 101 9.30 7.74 17.94
CA ASN A 101 9.00 6.98 16.72
C ASN A 101 10.28 6.30 16.23
N GLU A 102 10.23 4.99 16.05
CA GLU A 102 11.29 4.18 15.44
C GLU A 102 10.67 3.48 14.23
N LEU A 103 11.29 3.62 13.06
CA LEU A 103 10.71 3.23 11.77
C LEU A 103 11.49 2.09 11.14
N GLU A 104 10.78 1.18 10.52
CA GLU A 104 11.34 0.07 9.74
C GLU A 104 10.66 0.00 8.37
N THR A 105 11.42 -0.39 7.35
CA THR A 105 10.89 -0.63 6.01
C THR A 105 11.73 -1.68 5.30
N SER A 106 11.13 -2.41 4.37
CA SER A 106 11.83 -3.39 3.54
C SER A 106 11.26 -3.40 2.14
N ILE A 107 12.12 -3.73 1.18
CA ILE A 107 11.73 -3.91 -0.22
C ILE A 107 12.46 -5.11 -0.78
N MET A 108 11.75 -5.91 -1.57
CA MET A 108 12.29 -7.10 -2.22
C MET A 108 11.91 -7.06 -3.69
N LEU A 109 12.88 -7.39 -4.54
CA LEU A 109 12.65 -7.54 -5.97
C LEU A 109 12.92 -8.99 -6.38
N SER A 110 12.05 -9.53 -7.23
CA SER A 110 12.28 -10.84 -7.86
C SER A 110 13.30 -10.77 -9.00
N LYS A 111 13.50 -9.59 -9.58
CA LYS A 111 14.52 -9.29 -10.59
C LYS A 111 15.25 -8.00 -10.24
N PRO A 112 16.53 -7.84 -10.59
CA PRO A 112 17.24 -6.58 -10.42
C PRO A 112 16.53 -5.45 -11.19
N PRO A 113 16.55 -4.20 -10.68
CA PRO A 113 15.99 -3.08 -11.41
C PRO A 113 16.83 -2.79 -12.67
N ALA A 114 16.21 -2.22 -13.71
CA ALA A 114 16.91 -1.89 -14.95
C ALA A 114 18.13 -0.95 -14.74
N SER A 115 18.09 -0.11 -13.70
CA SER A 115 19.20 0.79 -13.33
C SER A 115 20.41 0.06 -12.76
N HIS A 116 20.22 -1.12 -12.15
CA HIS A 116 21.26 -1.92 -11.51
C HIS A 116 21.02 -3.40 -11.82
N PRO A 117 21.28 -3.84 -13.07
CA PRO A 117 20.85 -5.16 -13.55
C PRO A 117 21.64 -6.32 -12.94
N HIS A 118 22.76 -6.04 -12.26
CA HIS A 118 23.63 -7.05 -11.67
C HIS A 118 23.53 -7.04 -10.14
N ILE A 119 23.26 -8.21 -9.56
CA ILE A 119 23.40 -8.41 -8.10
C ILE A 119 24.87 -8.72 -7.82
N PRO A 120 25.56 -7.93 -6.98
CA PRO A 120 26.94 -8.24 -6.61
C PRO A 120 27.02 -9.63 -5.98
N ALA A 121 28.02 -10.43 -6.36
CA ALA A 121 28.25 -11.76 -5.77
C ALA A 121 28.49 -11.72 -4.25
N THR A 122 28.82 -10.55 -3.71
CA THR A 122 29.03 -10.29 -2.29
C THR A 122 27.74 -10.03 -1.50
N ARG A 123 26.58 -9.98 -2.15
CA ARG A 123 25.30 -9.70 -1.49
C ARG A 123 24.83 -10.96 -0.74
N LYS A 124 24.89 -10.93 0.59
CA LYS A 124 24.43 -12.03 1.45
C LYS A 124 22.90 -12.20 1.37
N GLY A 125 22.41 -13.44 1.45
CA GLY A 125 20.97 -13.76 1.46
C GLY A 125 20.41 -14.30 0.13
N LEU A 126 21.29 -14.73 -0.79
CA LEU A 126 20.97 -15.73 -1.82
C LEU A 126 21.33 -17.12 -1.31
#